data_AF-A0A3C1D2A7-F1
#
_entry.id   AF-A0A3C1D2A7-F1
#
_cell.length_a   1.000
_cell.length_b   1.000
_cell.length_c   1.000
_cell.angle_alpha   90.00
_cell.angle_beta   90.00
_cell.angle_gamma   90.00
#
_symmetry.space_group_name_H-M   'P 1'
#
loop_
_entity.id
_entity.type
_entity.pdbx_description
1 polymer ?
#
loop_
_entity_poly.entity_id
_entity_poly.type
_entity_poly.pdbx_seq_one_letter_code
_entity_poly.pdbx_strand_id
1 'polypeptide(L)' 'MGMLEGKVALITGGSRGQGRAHAITCAREGADVIIIDTLDQIASVAYPMAQQADIDETV' A
#
# COMPACT_ATOMS: atom_id res chain seq x y z
N MET A 1 -13.81 6.51 17.40
CA MET A 1 -12.96 5.32 17.39
C MET A 1 -13.16 4.67 16.04
N GLY A 2 -12.11 4.61 15.23
CA GLY A 2 -12.19 4.02 13.89
C GLY A 2 -12.36 2.51 13.97
N MET A 3 -12.89 1.88 12.91
CA MET A 3 -13.18 0.43 12.92
C MET A 3 -11.95 -0.45 13.13
N LEU A 4 -10.75 0.06 12.86
CA LEU A 4 -9.48 -0.68 12.90
C LEU A 4 -8.53 -0.17 13.99
N GLU A 5 -9.04 0.59 14.96
CA GLU A 5 -8.21 1.15 16.00
C GLU A 5 -7.48 0.08 16.83
N GLY A 6 -6.18 0.27 17.03
CA GLY A 6 -5.30 -0.69 17.72
C GLY A 6 -4.99 -1.96 16.92
N LYS A 7 -5.27 -1.97 15.61
CA LYS A 7 -4.88 -3.06 14.70
C LYS A 7 -3.69 -2.65 13.84
N VAL A 8 -2.97 -3.66 13.36
CA VAL A 8 -1.92 -3.52 12.35
C VAL A 8 -2.42 -4.10 11.03
N ALA A 9 -2.34 -3.33 9.96
CA ALA A 9 -2.67 -3.76 8.60
C ALA A 9 -1.39 -3.95 7.78
N LEU A 10 -1.05 -5.19 7.46
CA LEU A 10 0.03 -5.55 6.55
C LEU A 10 -0.50 -5.68 5.12
N ILE A 11 -0.03 -4.83 4.21
CA ILE A 11 -0.54 -4.74 2.84
C ILE A 11 0.59 -4.99 1.84
N THR A 12 0.44 -6.03 1.02
CA THR A 12 1.30 -6.27 -0.15
C THR A 12 0.73 -5.56 -1.38
N GLY A 13 1.56 -4.93 -2.20
CA GLY A 13 1.09 -4.18 -3.39
C GLY A 13 0.49 -2.82 -3.04
N GLY A 14 0.91 -2.23 -1.92
CA GLY A 14 0.31 -1.00 -1.37
C GLY A 14 0.76 0.31 -2.02
N SER A 15 1.72 0.29 -2.95
CA SER A 15 2.31 1.53 -3.49
C SER A 15 1.35 2.30 -4.39
N ARG A 16 0.39 1.64 -5.05
CA ARG A 16 -0.52 2.29 -6.01
C ARG A 16 -1.86 1.59 -6.11
N GLY A 17 -2.78 2.20 -6.85
CA GLY A 17 -4.07 1.61 -7.21
C GLY A 17 -4.88 1.15 -5.99
N GLN A 18 -5.39 -0.08 -6.05
CA GLN A 18 -6.22 -0.61 -4.97
C GLN A 18 -5.46 -0.77 -3.66
N GLY A 19 -4.24 -1.28 -3.67
CA GLY A 19 -3.46 -1.46 -2.43
C GLY A 19 -3.28 -0.14 -1.67
N ARG A 20 -2.97 0.95 -2.39
CA ARG A 20 -2.92 2.30 -1.82
C ARG A 20 -4.25 2.74 -1.22
N ALA A 21 -5.35 2.57 -1.97
CA ALA A 21 -6.68 2.94 -1.48
C ALA A 21 -7.04 2.19 -0.18
N HIS A 22 -6.65 0.92 -0.07
CA HIS A 22 -6.84 0.12 1.14
C HIS A 22 -5.94 0.63 2.27
N ALA A 23 -4.66 0.89 2.02
CA ALA A 23 -3.72 1.44 3.00
C ALA A 23 -4.23 2.76 3.60
N ILE A 24 -4.63 3.71 2.76
CA ILE A 24 -5.17 5.00 3.18
C ILE A 24 -6.45 4.82 3.99
N THR A 25 -7.34 3.92 3.56
CA THR A 25 -8.60 3.67 4.28
C THR A 25 -8.34 3.01 5.63
N CYS A 26 -7.43 2.03 5.71
CA CYS A 26 -7.05 1.39 6.96
C CYS A 26 -6.44 2.38 7.95
N ALA A 27 -5.55 3.26 7.48
CA ALA A 27 -4.96 4.31 8.30
C ALA A 27 -6.04 5.30 8.81
N ARG A 28 -6.98 5.70 7.96
CA ARG A 28 -8.12 6.56 8.36
C ARG A 28 -9.00 5.91 9.43
N GLU A 29 -9.15 4.59 9.39
CA GLU A 29 -9.88 3.82 10.39
C GLU A 29 -9.04 3.48 11.64
N GLY A 30 -7.82 4.03 11.76
CA GLY A 30 -7.00 3.96 12.97
C GLY A 30 -6.05 2.77 13.07
N ALA A 31 -5.80 2.06 11.96
CA ALA A 31 -4.78 1.01 11.94
C ALA A 31 -3.36 1.60 11.76
N ASP A 32 -2.38 0.96 12.39
CA ASP A 32 -0.97 1.10 11.99
C ASP A 32 -0.77 0.31 10.69
N VAL A 33 -0.27 0.96 9.63
CA VAL A 33 -0.18 0.34 8.30
C VAL A 33 1.27 0.05 7.93
N ILE A 34 1.52 -1.18 7.47
CA ILE A 34 2.79 -1.61 6.91
C ILE A 34 2.56 -1.93 5.43
N ILE A 35 3.30 -1.28 4.55
CA ILE A 35 3.24 -1.52 3.10
C ILE A 35 4.48 -2.30 2.67
N ILE A 36 4.27 -3.33 1.87
CA ILE A 36 5.31 -4.09 1.18
C ILE A 36 4.97 -4.09 -0.31
N ASP A 37 5.93 -3.78 -1.18
CA ASP A 37 5.72 -3.79 -2.62
C ASP A 37 7.00 -4.16 -3.37
N THR A 38 6.84 -4.59 -4.62
CA THR A 38 7.95 -4.83 -5.55
C THR A 38 8.07 -3.64 -6.48
N LEU A 39 9.18 -2.92 -6.37
CA LEU A 39 9.48 -1.79 -7.26
C LEU A 39 10.23 -2.20 -8.52
N ASP A 40 10.70 -3.45 -8.57
CA ASP A 40 11.38 -3.98 -9.73
C ASP A 40 10.39 -4.44 -10.80
N GLN A 41 10.78 -4.26 -12.06
CA GLN A 41 10.01 -4.79 -13.17
C GLN A 41 10.08 -6.33 -13.17
N ILE A 42 8.92 -6.98 -13.21
CA ILE A 42 8.82 -8.44 -13.27
C ILE A 42 8.68 -8.85 -14.73
N ALA A 43 9.53 -9.75 -15.22
CA ALA A 43 9.61 -10.11 -16.63
C ALA A 43 8.29 -10.60 -17.25
N SER A 44 7.41 -11.23 -16.45
CA SER A 44 6.10 -11.71 -16.89
C SER A 44 5.00 -10.63 -16.90
N VAL A 45 5.27 -9.43 -16.39
CA VAL A 45 4.30 -8.33 -16.28
C VAL A 45 4.54 -7.33 -17.41
N ALA A 46 3.55 -7.20 -18.29
CA ALA A 46 3.67 -6.41 -19.53
C ALA A 46 3.50 -4.89 -19.34
N TYR A 47 3.33 -4.41 -18.11
CA TYR A 47 3.16 -3.00 -17.78
C TYR A 47 4.19 -2.56 -16.72
N PRO A 48 4.46 -1.26 -16.59
CA PRO A 48 5.38 -0.76 -15.57
C PRO A 48 4.90 -1.11 -14.15
N MET A 49 5.79 -1.74 -13.38
CA MET A 49 5.60 -1.93 -11.94
C MET A 49 5.72 -0.59 -11.20
N ALA A 50 5.39 -0.59 -9.91
CA ALA A 50 5.48 0.61 -9.09
C ALA A 50 6.93 1.12 -9.02
N GLN A 51 7.10 2.42 -8.84
CA GLN A 51 8.39 3.07 -8.62
C GLN A 51 8.44 3.68 -7.22
N GLN A 52 9.61 4.13 -6.79
CA GLN A 52 9.77 4.77 -5.48
C GLN A 52 8.80 5.94 -5.27
N ALA A 53 8.56 6.73 -6.32
CA ALA A 53 7.60 7.84 -6.27
C ALA A 53 6.16 7.39 -5.95
N ASP A 54 5.76 6.17 -6.33
CA ASP A 54 4.44 5.65 -5.99
C ASP A 54 4.31 5.35 -4.48
N ILE A 55 5.38 4.81 -3.87
CA ILE A 55 5.43 4.60 -2.42
C ILE A 55 5.39 5.95 -1.71
N ASP A 56 6.23 6.91 -2.13
CA ASP A 56 6.35 8.23 -1.51
C ASP A 56 5.03 9.03 -1.56
N GLU A 57 4.18 8.78 -2.55
CA GLU A 57 2.83 9.37 -2.60
C GLU A 57 1.86 8.71 -1.59
N THR A 58 2.14 7.48 -1.18
CA THR A 58 1.28 6.72 -0.26
C THR A 58 1.59 6.99 1.21
N VAL A 59 2.85 7.28 1.55
CA VAL A 59 3.34 7.41 2.93
C VAL A 59 3.64 8.84 3.35
#